data_AF-A0A7C1IZQ0-F1
#
_entry.id   AF-A0A7C1IZQ0-F1
#
_cell.length_a   1.000
_cell.length_b   1.000
_cell.length_c   1.000
_cell.angle_alpha   90.00
_cell.angle_beta   90.00
_cell.angle_gamma   90.00
#
_symmetry.space_group_name_H-M   'P 1'
#
loop_
_entity.id
_entity.type
_entity.pdbx_description
1 polymer ?
#
loop_
_entity_poly.entity_id
_entity_poly.type
_entity_poly.pdbx_seq_one_letter_code
_entity_poly.pdbx_strand_id
1 'polypeptide(L)'
;MQQPPMAAGSGGRLESCCPPPSARRRSDAAGRAVLPVRSESIGMIPVPAALRREVQVPEQSTLNSLMREVRSLADEKGFGSGPERIWEMLALIHTEVSEATDAYKKGESLERVGEELTDAVIRVLHLMSALGLDADALYRRVMDRNWQRPVHYNTVRGG
;
A
#
# COMPACT_ATOMS: atom_id res chain seq x y z
N MET A 1 73.55 -31.48 -14.79
CA MET A 1 73.11 -32.12 -16.05
C MET A 1 72.13 -31.14 -16.69
N GLN A 2 72.56 -30.32 -17.65
CA GLN A 2 72.49 -30.58 -19.10
C GLN A 2 71.06 -30.92 -19.57
N GLN A 3 70.39 -29.93 -20.16
CA GLN A 3 69.36 -30.11 -21.20
C GLN A 3 70.08 -30.56 -22.52
N PRO A 4 69.44 -30.90 -23.68
CA PRO A 4 68.09 -30.54 -24.17
C PRO A 4 67.49 -31.63 -25.14
N PRO A 5 66.85 -31.34 -26.31
CA PRO A 5 65.53 -30.76 -26.61
C PRO A 5 64.66 -31.61 -27.60
N MET A 6 63.57 -30.99 -28.08
CA MET A 6 62.91 -31.15 -29.41
C MET A 6 61.80 -32.20 -29.54
N ALA A 7 60.78 -32.04 -30.39
CA ALA A 7 60.14 -30.92 -31.10
C ALA A 7 59.06 -31.55 -32.01
N ALA A 8 58.16 -30.68 -32.52
CA ALA A 8 57.38 -30.82 -33.75
C ALA A 8 56.15 -31.76 -33.69
N GLY A 9 55.01 -31.44 -34.31
CA GLY A 9 54.67 -30.38 -35.26
C GLY A 9 53.14 -30.24 -35.32
N SER A 10 52.62 -29.04 -35.56
CA SER A 10 52.33 -28.46 -36.88
C SER A 10 51.02 -28.96 -37.51
N GLY A 11 50.04 -28.07 -37.58
CA GLY A 11 48.79 -28.29 -38.30
C GLY A 11 47.89 -27.06 -38.23
N GLY A 12 48.28 -25.98 -38.92
CA GLY A 12 47.41 -24.82 -39.08
C GLY A 12 46.31 -25.10 -40.11
N ARG A 13 45.16 -24.44 -39.95
CA ARG A 13 44.55 -23.62 -41.01
C ARG A 13 43.20 -23.01 -40.60
N LEU A 14 43.04 -21.77 -41.08
CA LEU A 14 41.82 -21.08 -41.52
C LEU A 14 40.96 -20.38 -40.46
N GLU A 15 40.98 -19.05 -40.61
CA GLU A 15 39.94 -18.15 -40.17
C GLU A 15 38.55 -18.64 -40.63
N SER A 16 37.58 -18.60 -39.74
CA SER A 16 36.18 -18.47 -40.12
C SER A 16 35.45 -17.65 -39.07
N CYS A 17 34.98 -16.48 -39.49
CA CYS A 17 34.03 -15.64 -38.79
C CYS A 17 32.85 -16.46 -38.24
N CYS A 18 32.72 -16.51 -36.91
CA CYS A 18 31.45 -16.77 -36.26
C CYS A 18 31.22 -15.73 -35.15
N PRO A 19 30.01 -15.17 -35.05
CA PRO A 19 29.71 -14.01 -34.21
C PRO A 19 29.71 -14.38 -32.71
N PRO A 20 29.78 -13.39 -31.80
CA PRO A 20 29.58 -13.64 -30.38
C PRO A 20 28.20 -14.30 -30.15
N PRO A 21 28.05 -15.16 -29.12
CA PRO A 21 26.78 -15.78 -28.81
C PRO A 21 25.76 -14.67 -28.53
N SER A 22 24.84 -14.50 -29.47
CA SER A 22 23.69 -13.64 -29.32
C SER A 22 22.98 -14.01 -28.03
N ALA A 23 22.57 -12.98 -27.28
CA ALA A 23 21.76 -13.10 -26.09
C ALA A 23 20.68 -14.15 -26.31
N ARG A 24 20.75 -15.28 -25.59
CA ARG A 24 19.64 -16.23 -25.54
C ARG A 24 18.44 -15.46 -25.00
N ARG A 25 17.55 -15.05 -25.92
CA ARG A 25 16.22 -14.58 -25.55
C ARG A 25 15.57 -15.75 -24.83
N ARG A 26 15.38 -15.63 -23.52
CA ARG A 26 14.48 -16.52 -22.80
C ARG A 26 13.10 -16.18 -23.33
N SER A 27 12.55 -17.10 -24.12
CA SER A 27 11.14 -17.12 -24.44
C SER A 27 10.41 -17.89 -23.36
N ASP A 28 9.26 -17.39 -22.95
CA ASP A 28 8.26 -18.14 -22.20
C ASP A 28 7.73 -19.32 -23.04
N ALA A 29 6.92 -20.20 -22.44
CA ALA A 29 6.36 -21.40 -23.09
C ALA A 29 5.50 -21.09 -24.34
N ALA A 30 5.24 -19.81 -24.62
CA ALA A 30 4.51 -19.31 -25.78
C ALA A 30 5.40 -18.58 -26.82
N GLY A 31 6.73 -18.56 -26.66
CA GLY A 31 7.65 -18.04 -27.68
C GLY A 31 7.81 -16.51 -27.71
N ARG A 32 7.36 -15.75 -26.69
CA ARG A 32 7.47 -14.28 -26.67
C ARG A 32 8.76 -13.82 -26.00
N ALA A 33 9.39 -12.79 -26.58
CA ALA A 33 10.60 -12.19 -26.03
C ALA A 33 10.30 -11.50 -24.69
N VAL A 34 10.91 -11.99 -23.60
CA VAL A 34 10.84 -11.35 -22.28
C VAL A 34 11.69 -10.07 -22.31
N LEU A 35 11.03 -8.92 -22.27
CA LEU A 35 11.69 -7.62 -22.07
C LEU A 35 11.97 -7.42 -20.56
N PRO A 36 13.12 -6.84 -20.19
CA PRO A 36 13.40 -6.57 -18.78
C PRO A 36 12.48 -5.45 -18.28
N VAL A 37 11.65 -5.76 -17.28
CA VAL A 37 10.81 -4.78 -16.60
C VAL A 37 11.71 -3.95 -15.68
N ARG A 38 11.84 -2.65 -15.96
CA ARG A 38 12.49 -1.70 -15.03
C ARG A 38 11.56 -1.46 -13.85
N SER A 39 12.08 -1.66 -12.65
CA SER A 39 11.41 -1.37 -11.38
C SER A 39 11.27 0.14 -11.21
N GLU A 40 10.12 0.71 -11.59
CA GLU A 40 9.75 2.06 -11.18
C GLU A 40 8.94 1.99 -9.88
N SER A 41 9.55 2.53 -8.83
CA SER A 41 8.98 2.72 -7.50
C SER A 41 7.67 3.51 -7.60
N ILE A 42 6.55 2.97 -7.09
CA ILE A 42 5.30 3.72 -6.95
C ILE A 42 5.58 4.93 -6.05
N GLY A 43 5.59 6.12 -6.64
CA GLY A 43 5.89 7.36 -5.94
C GLY A 43 4.83 7.66 -4.89
N MET A 44 5.23 7.66 -3.61
CA MET A 44 4.52 8.36 -2.55
C MET A 44 4.38 9.83 -2.97
N ILE A 45 3.15 10.36 -3.07
CA ILE A 45 2.97 11.79 -3.32
C ILE A 45 3.52 12.54 -2.10
N PRO A 46 4.54 13.41 -2.25
CA PRO A 46 5.08 14.15 -1.12
C PRO A 46 4.06 15.18 -0.64
N VAL A 47 3.58 15.03 0.60
CA VAL A 47 2.75 16.04 1.26
C VAL A 47 3.61 17.28 1.54
N PRO A 48 3.19 18.50 1.13
CA PRO A 48 3.94 19.73 1.35
C PRO A 48 4.25 19.95 2.84
N ALA A 49 5.49 20.35 3.15
CA ALA A 49 5.92 20.60 4.53
C ALA A 49 5.06 21.64 5.29
N ALA A 50 4.42 22.55 4.56
CA ALA A 50 3.53 23.58 5.10
C ALA A 50 2.24 23.04 5.75
N LEU A 51 1.85 21.79 5.44
CA LEU A 51 0.67 21.12 6.00
C LEU A 51 0.98 20.27 7.23
N ARG A 52 2.24 20.25 7.67
CA ARG A 52 2.62 19.60 8.92
C ARG A 52 2.32 20.55 10.07
N ARG A 53 1.08 20.59 10.56
CA ARG A 53 0.87 20.98 11.95
C ARG A 53 1.48 19.88 12.82
N GLU A 54 2.46 20.24 13.65
CA GLU A 54 2.96 19.37 14.71
C GLU A 54 1.88 19.23 15.78
N VAL A 55 0.86 18.43 15.48
CA VAL A 55 0.00 17.87 16.51
C VAL A 55 0.87 16.88 17.26
N GLN A 56 1.10 17.11 18.55
CA GLN A 56 1.73 16.14 19.44
C GLN A 56 0.81 14.93 19.54
N VAL A 57 1.01 13.95 18.65
CA VAL A 57 0.41 12.63 18.80
C VAL A 57 1.25 11.93 19.87
N PRO A 58 0.67 11.54 21.03
CA PRO A 58 1.42 10.81 22.04
C PRO A 58 2.01 9.56 21.39
N GLU A 59 3.28 9.29 21.66
CA GLU A 59 4.14 8.30 20.98
C GLU A 59 3.50 6.91 20.77
N GLN A 60 2.43 6.56 21.51
CA GLN A 60 1.63 5.35 21.33
C GLN A 60 0.12 5.61 21.58
N SER A 61 -0.57 6.35 20.72
CA SER A 61 -2.05 6.30 20.69
C SER A 61 -2.51 4.99 20.06
N THR A 62 -3.20 4.15 20.85
CA THR A 62 -3.82 2.92 20.34
C THR A 62 -5.20 3.22 19.75
N LEU A 63 -5.73 2.33 18.91
CA LEU A 63 -7.09 2.53 18.36
C LEU A 63 -8.13 2.59 19.49
N ASN A 64 -7.96 1.80 20.55
CA ASN A 64 -8.82 1.90 21.73
C ASN A 64 -8.67 3.24 22.47
N SER A 65 -7.49 3.86 22.45
CA SER A 65 -7.31 5.20 23.03
C SER A 65 -8.06 6.26 22.25
N LEU A 66 -7.91 6.26 20.92
CA LEU A 66 -8.64 7.17 20.03
C LEU A 66 -10.15 6.93 20.11
N MET A 67 -10.57 5.67 20.18
CA MET A 67 -11.98 5.30 20.36
C MET A 67 -12.57 5.86 21.67
N ARG A 68 -11.79 5.88 22.77
CA ARG A 68 -12.23 6.52 24.04
C ARG A 68 -12.32 8.04 23.92
N GLU A 69 -11.37 8.67 23.24
CA GLU A 69 -11.39 10.11 22.98
C GLU A 69 -12.63 10.51 22.17
N VAL A 70 -12.88 9.79 21.07
CA VAL A 70 -14.06 9.98 20.22
C VAL A 70 -15.36 9.74 21.00
N ARG A 71 -15.39 8.75 21.88
CA ARG A 71 -16.55 8.48 22.73
C ARG A 71 -16.84 9.64 23.69
N SER A 72 -15.81 10.14 24.38
CA SER A 72 -15.95 11.29 25.27
C SER A 72 -16.47 12.52 24.52
N LEU A 73 -15.93 12.79 23.33
CA LEU A 73 -16.40 13.88 22.47
C LEU A 73 -17.87 13.67 22.05
N ALA A 74 -18.23 12.44 21.68
CA ALA A 74 -19.59 12.13 21.27
C ALA A 74 -20.61 12.33 22.40
N ASP A 75 -20.26 11.86 23.61
CA ASP A 75 -21.07 12.02 24.81
C ASP A 75 -21.20 13.51 25.19
N GLU A 76 -20.11 14.31 25.09
CA GLU A 76 -20.14 15.76 25.34
C GLU A 76 -21.06 16.51 24.37
N LYS A 77 -21.06 16.11 23.09
CA LYS A 77 -21.92 16.71 22.06
C LYS A 77 -23.35 16.17 22.06
N GLY A 78 -23.67 15.20 22.94
CA GLY A 78 -25.00 14.60 23.03
C GLY A 78 -25.33 13.66 21.87
N PHE A 79 -24.33 13.11 21.17
CA PHE A 79 -24.56 12.09 20.16
C PHE A 79 -24.92 10.76 20.83
N GLY A 80 -26.19 10.38 20.80
CA GLY A 80 -26.63 9.08 21.32
C GLY A 80 -25.94 7.88 20.65
N SER A 81 -25.66 6.84 21.43
CA SER A 81 -24.99 5.61 20.99
C SER A 81 -25.83 4.36 21.23
N GLY A 82 -27.16 4.53 21.33
CA GLY A 82 -28.10 3.43 21.55
C GLY A 82 -28.15 2.44 20.38
N PRO A 83 -28.45 1.16 20.61
CA PRO A 83 -28.52 0.13 19.57
C PRO A 83 -29.45 0.47 18.40
N GLU A 84 -30.53 1.20 18.67
CA GLU A 84 -31.50 1.69 17.68
C GLU A 84 -30.90 2.67 16.67
N ARG A 85 -29.74 3.25 16.97
CA ARG A 85 -29.05 4.24 16.14
C ARG A 85 -27.93 3.66 15.27
N ILE A 86 -27.63 2.36 15.38
CA ILE A 86 -26.52 1.73 14.64
C ILE A 86 -26.64 1.98 13.13
N TRP A 87 -27.84 1.89 12.57
CA TRP A 87 -28.07 2.16 11.15
C TRP A 87 -27.83 3.62 10.78
N GLU A 88 -28.18 4.57 11.66
CA GLU A 88 -27.88 6.00 11.47
C GLU A 88 -26.37 6.24 11.47
N MET A 89 -25.65 5.61 12.41
CA MET A 89 -24.20 5.73 12.51
C MET A 89 -23.50 5.15 11.28
N LEU A 90 -24.01 4.04 10.74
CA LEU A 90 -23.53 3.48 9.47
C LEU A 90 -23.79 4.44 8.31
N ALA A 91 -24.97 5.04 8.22
CA ALA A 91 -25.30 6.02 7.19
C ALA A 91 -24.39 7.27 7.29
N LEU A 92 -24.08 7.74 8.49
CA LEU A 92 -23.15 8.86 8.69
C LEU A 92 -21.75 8.55 8.19
N ILE A 93 -21.24 7.33 8.40
CA ILE A 93 -19.95 6.90 7.82
C ILE A 93 -19.97 7.00 6.29
N HIS A 94 -21.08 6.59 5.66
CA HIS A 94 -21.22 6.70 4.20
C HIS A 94 -21.22 8.16 3.73
N THR A 95 -21.79 9.08 4.50
CA THR A 95 -21.75 10.51 4.19
C THR A 95 -20.32 11.03 4.15
N GLU A 96 -19.49 10.77 5.17
CA GLU A 96 -18.09 11.26 5.20
C GLU A 96 -17.26 10.71 4.01
N VAL A 97 -17.48 9.45 3.63
CA VAL A 97 -16.82 8.86 2.45
C VAL A 97 -17.30 9.51 1.14
N SER A 98 -18.56 9.93 1.08
CA SER A 98 -19.10 10.66 -0.06
C SER A 98 -18.52 12.07 -0.15
N GLU A 99 -18.31 12.73 0.98
CA GLU A 99 -17.64 14.04 1.05
C GLU A 99 -16.18 13.96 0.57
N ALA A 100 -15.43 12.93 0.99
CA ALA A 100 -14.08 12.67 0.49
C ALA A 100 -14.06 12.48 -1.04
N THR A 101 -15.04 11.75 -1.57
CA THR A 101 -15.19 11.51 -3.01
C THR A 101 -15.50 12.80 -3.76
N ASP A 102 -16.39 13.62 -3.22
CA ASP A 102 -16.79 14.89 -3.81
C ASP A 102 -15.65 15.92 -3.79
N ALA A 103 -14.92 16.04 -2.68
CA ALA A 103 -13.73 16.89 -2.58
C ALA A 103 -12.69 16.52 -3.63
N TYR A 104 -12.42 15.22 -3.81
CA TYR A 104 -11.50 14.75 -4.86
C TYR A 104 -12.01 15.08 -6.27
N LYS A 105 -13.28 14.82 -6.57
CA LYS A 105 -13.87 15.09 -7.89
C LYS A 105 -13.92 16.58 -8.24
N LYS A 106 -14.05 17.44 -7.25
CA LYS A 106 -14.04 18.90 -7.41
C LYS A 106 -12.62 19.47 -7.56
N GLY A 107 -11.58 18.64 -7.39
CA GLY A 107 -10.20 19.07 -7.47
C GLY A 107 -9.75 19.87 -6.24
N GLU A 108 -10.37 19.62 -5.08
CA GLU A 108 -9.94 20.22 -3.82
C GLU A 108 -8.57 19.68 -3.38
N SER A 109 -7.96 20.30 -2.36
CA SER A 109 -6.64 19.88 -1.89
C SER A 109 -6.67 18.45 -1.32
N LEU A 110 -5.55 17.73 -1.46
CA LEU A 110 -5.41 16.41 -0.82
C LEU A 110 -5.49 16.49 0.71
N GLU A 111 -5.20 17.66 1.28
CA GLU A 111 -5.44 17.93 2.69
C GLU A 111 -6.93 17.82 3.02
N ARG A 112 -7.78 18.51 2.24
CA ARG A 112 -9.23 18.47 2.45
C ARG A 112 -9.78 17.06 2.26
N VAL A 113 -9.35 16.35 1.21
CA VAL A 113 -9.70 14.93 1.05
C VAL A 113 -9.26 14.09 2.25
N GLY A 114 -8.07 14.37 2.80
CA GLY A 114 -7.55 13.71 3.99
C GLY A 114 -8.36 14.02 5.26
N GLU A 115 -8.89 15.22 5.40
CA GLU A 115 -9.82 15.60 6.48
C GLU A 115 -11.10 14.76 6.42
N GLU A 116 -11.75 14.67 5.25
CA GLU A 116 -12.99 13.89 5.11
C GLU A 116 -12.77 12.38 5.36
N LEU A 117 -11.62 11.85 4.92
CA LEU A 117 -11.24 10.46 5.23
C LEU A 117 -11.00 10.27 6.73
N THR A 118 -10.45 11.28 7.40
CA THR A 118 -10.25 11.26 8.86
C THR A 118 -11.59 11.33 9.59
N ASP A 119 -12.53 12.13 9.11
CA ASP A 119 -13.90 12.19 9.63
C ASP A 119 -14.59 10.84 9.49
N ALA A 120 -14.43 10.14 8.35
CA ALA A 120 -14.89 8.77 8.20
C ALA A 120 -14.28 7.81 9.24
N VAL A 121 -12.97 7.91 9.51
CA VAL A 121 -12.30 7.11 10.55
C VAL A 121 -12.87 7.42 11.93
N ILE A 122 -13.10 8.69 12.27
CA ILE A 122 -13.70 9.11 13.54
C ILE A 122 -15.10 8.52 13.68
N ARG A 123 -15.94 8.55 12.63
CA ARG A 123 -17.28 7.94 12.65
C ARG A 123 -17.21 6.42 12.86
N VAL A 124 -16.26 5.74 12.23
CA VAL A 124 -16.03 4.30 12.44
C VAL A 124 -15.65 4.02 13.89
N LEU A 125 -14.71 4.79 14.46
CA LEU A 125 -14.31 4.63 15.86
C LEU A 125 -15.46 4.90 16.83
N HIS A 126 -16.31 5.90 16.55
CA HIS A 126 -17.51 6.16 17.35
C HIS A 126 -18.45 4.94 17.34
N LEU A 127 -18.71 4.34 16.17
CA LEU A 127 -19.54 3.14 16.07
C LEU A 127 -18.90 1.94 16.78
N MET A 128 -17.60 1.73 16.62
CA MET A 128 -16.89 0.66 17.33
C MET A 128 -17.00 0.82 18.85
N SER A 129 -16.94 2.06 19.35
CA SER A 129 -17.16 2.36 20.77
C SER A 129 -18.57 2.04 21.22
N ALA A 130 -19.59 2.44 20.43
CA ALA A 130 -20.99 2.16 20.73
C ALA A 130 -21.28 0.65 20.77
N LEU A 131 -20.60 -0.13 19.94
CA LEU A 131 -20.67 -1.59 19.90
C LEU A 131 -19.82 -2.30 20.97
N GLY A 132 -19.04 -1.56 21.77
CA GLY A 132 -18.18 -2.15 22.80
C GLY A 132 -17.05 -3.02 22.25
N LEU A 133 -16.54 -2.70 21.05
CA LEU A 133 -15.53 -3.50 20.37
C LEU A 133 -14.10 -3.16 20.84
N ASP A 134 -13.21 -4.16 20.83
CA ASP A 134 -11.77 -3.93 20.97
C ASP A 134 -11.15 -3.64 19.60
N ALA A 135 -10.91 -2.36 19.32
CA ALA A 135 -10.42 -1.88 18.04
C ALA A 135 -8.98 -2.35 17.75
N ASP A 136 -8.11 -2.37 18.76
CA ASP A 136 -6.72 -2.81 18.61
C ASP A 136 -6.65 -4.32 18.29
N ALA A 137 -7.42 -5.14 19.01
CA ALA A 137 -7.48 -6.58 18.75
C ALA A 137 -8.10 -6.88 17.37
N LEU A 138 -9.16 -6.15 16.99
CA LEU A 138 -9.79 -6.27 15.67
C LEU A 138 -8.84 -5.92 14.55
N TYR A 139 -8.15 -4.79 14.65
CA TYR A 139 -7.19 -4.34 13.65
C TYR A 139 -6.11 -5.39 13.42
N ARG A 140 -5.46 -5.86 14.50
CA ARG A 140 -4.42 -6.91 14.40
C ARG A 140 -4.94 -8.15 13.70
N ARG A 141 -6.08 -8.68 14.16
CA ARG A 141 -6.71 -9.88 13.59
C ARG A 141 -7.04 -9.72 12.10
N VAL A 142 -7.57 -8.56 11.70
CA VAL A 142 -7.91 -8.28 10.29
C VAL A 142 -6.66 -8.12 9.45
N MET A 143 -5.64 -7.43 9.95
CA MET A 143 -4.35 -7.23 9.27
C MET A 143 -3.62 -8.54 9.05
N ASP A 144 -3.54 -9.41 10.07
CA ASP A 144 -2.92 -10.74 9.95
C ASP A 144 -3.58 -11.56 8.85
N ARG A 145 -4.91 -11.57 8.82
CA ARG A 145 -5.67 -12.24 7.75
C ARG A 145 -5.45 -11.60 6.39
N ASN A 146 -5.39 -10.27 6.30
CA ASN A 146 -5.18 -9.56 5.04
C ASN A 146 -3.79 -9.84 4.47
N TRP A 147 -2.77 -9.96 5.32
CA TRP A 147 -1.41 -10.32 4.92
C TRP A 147 -1.30 -11.74 4.34
N GLN A 148 -2.18 -12.64 4.79
CA GLN A 148 -2.27 -14.02 4.31
C GLN A 148 -3.06 -14.15 3.00
N ARG A 149 -3.70 -13.08 2.50
CA ARG A 149 -4.53 -13.18 1.29
C ARG A 149 -3.65 -13.41 0.05
N PRO A 150 -3.97 -14.41 -0.79
CA PRO A 150 -3.29 -14.60 -2.07
C PRO A 150 -3.40 -13.36 -2.94
N VAL A 151 -2.32 -13.01 -3.62
CA VAL A 151 -2.35 -11.91 -4.61
C VAL A 151 -3.22 -12.36 -5.79
N HIS A 152 -4.38 -11.74 -5.95
CA HIS A 152 -5.22 -11.97 -7.12
C HIS A 152 -4.68 -11.16 -8.31
N TYR A 153 -4.16 -11.87 -9.32
CA TYR A 153 -3.49 -11.33 -10.51
C TYR A 153 -4.40 -10.53 -11.49
N ASN A 154 -5.64 -10.20 -11.09
CA ASN A 154 -6.53 -9.26 -11.80
C ASN A 154 -6.69 -7.90 -11.09
N THR A 155 -5.91 -7.64 -10.03
CA THR A 155 -5.88 -6.34 -9.31
C THR A 155 -4.46 -5.80 -9.16
N VAL A 156 -3.54 -6.17 -10.07
CA VAL A 156 -2.27 -5.47 -10.21
C VAL A 156 -2.55 -4.17 -10.95
N ARG A 157 -2.36 -3.05 -10.25
CA ARG A 157 -2.60 -1.65 -10.65
C ARG A 157 -2.35 -1.41 -12.14
N GLY A 158 -3.43 -1.26 -12.91
CA GLY A 158 -3.40 -0.53 -14.16
C GLY A 158 -3.76 0.92 -13.89
N GLY A 159 -2.75 1.80 -13.92
CA GLY A 159 -2.88 3.25 -14.06
C GLY A 159 -3.62 3.98 -12.94
#